data_AF-A0A557SU14-F1
#
_entry.id   AF-A0A557SU14-F1
#
_cell.length_a   1.000
_cell.length_b   1.000
_cell.length_c   1.000
_cell.angle_alpha   90.00
_cell.angle_beta   90.00
_cell.angle_gamma   90.00
#
_symmetry.space_group_name_H-M   'P 1'
#
loop_
_entity.id
_entity.type
_entity.pdbx_description
1 polymer ?
#
loop_
_entity_poly.entity_id
_entity_poly.type
_entity_poly.pdbx_seq_one_letter_code
_entity_poly.pdbx_strand_id
1 'polypeptide(L)'
;MKYIFVMTVALFTIAILFMNISHEGYSQTTNTTKYTFEMELEQPNGSLSGLGSDMYEVEDIKTNVTDLIGSEVADSLLFPVSISESQVFLNFELKVPEEPDSEKTVLENSNFFMSVNSIEEKEKRTKTYELEPQQYSNAVIGGHKVIDGYVDLQGDEGNLVLNLEP
;
A
#
# COMPACT_ATOMS: atom_id res chain seq x y z
N MET A 1 41.80 -49.50 -10.35
CA MET A 1 41.34 -48.53 -11.36
C MET A 1 39.84 -48.37 -11.21
N LYS A 2 39.41 -47.11 -11.02
CA LYS A 2 38.14 -46.46 -11.39
C LYS A 2 36.87 -47.33 -11.39
N TYR A 3 35.91 -47.02 -10.51
CA TYR A 3 34.49 -46.70 -10.81
C TYR A 3 33.75 -46.40 -9.49
N ILE A 4 34.13 -45.30 -8.83
CA ILE A 4 33.30 -44.64 -7.82
C ILE A 4 33.25 -43.18 -8.26
N PHE A 5 32.28 -42.78 -9.08
CA PHE A 5 31.88 -41.36 -9.18
C PHE A 5 30.66 -41.04 -10.07
N VAL A 6 29.66 -41.92 -10.27
CA VAL A 6 28.54 -41.57 -11.19
C VAL A 6 27.14 -41.97 -10.67
N MET A 7 26.90 -41.99 -9.36
CA MET A 7 25.53 -42.24 -8.86
C MET A 7 25.00 -41.28 -7.80
N THR A 8 25.75 -40.25 -7.40
CA THR A 8 25.26 -39.21 -6.47
C THR A 8 24.90 -37.89 -7.15
N VAL A 9 25.25 -37.70 -8.43
CA VAL A 9 24.92 -36.46 -9.16
C VAL A 9 23.51 -36.49 -9.76
N ALA A 10 22.94 -37.67 -10.02
CA ALA A 10 21.63 -37.79 -10.66
C ALA A 10 20.43 -37.55 -9.72
N LEU A 11 20.61 -37.63 -8.40
CA LEU A 11 19.54 -37.37 -7.43
C LEU A 11 19.51 -35.90 -6.96
N PHE A 12 20.61 -35.17 -7.08
CA PHE A 12 20.66 -33.75 -6.69
C PHE A 12 20.05 -32.83 -7.74
N THR A 13 20.02 -33.22 -9.01
CA THR A 13 19.42 -32.42 -10.09
C THR A 13 17.89 -32.51 -10.14
N ILE A 14 17.29 -33.58 -9.60
CA ILE A 14 15.82 -33.71 -9.58
C ILE A 14 15.21 -32.89 -8.43
N ALA A 15 15.93 -32.70 -7.32
CA ALA A 15 15.46 -31.84 -6.22
C ALA A 15 15.48 -30.34 -6.59
N ILE A 16 16.37 -29.93 -7.50
CA ILE A 16 16.46 -28.53 -7.97
C ILE A 16 15.34 -28.19 -8.98
N LEU A 17 14.74 -29.20 -9.63
CA LEU A 17 13.61 -28.99 -10.55
C LEU A 17 12.29 -28.68 -9.82
N PHE A 18 12.19 -28.90 -8.51
CA PHE A 18 11.01 -28.53 -7.71
C PHE A 18 11.20 -27.25 -6.88
N MET A 19 12.40 -26.65 -6.84
CA MET A 19 12.65 -25.41 -6.11
C MET A 19 12.50 -24.13 -6.96
N ASN A 20 12.26 -24.27 -8.26
CA ASN A 20 11.95 -23.16 -9.16
C ASN A 20 10.49 -23.20 -9.64
N ILE A 21 9.57 -23.62 -8.78
CA ILE A 21 8.24 -23.01 -8.86
C ILE A 21 8.41 -21.67 -8.15
N SER A 22 8.93 -20.70 -8.89
CA SER A 22 8.54 -19.32 -8.66
C SER A 22 7.03 -19.37 -8.45
N HIS A 23 6.58 -18.94 -7.28
CA HIS A 23 5.29 -18.27 -7.24
C HIS A 23 5.48 -17.10 -8.20
N GLU A 24 5.21 -17.33 -9.48
CA GLU A 24 4.58 -16.33 -10.31
C GLU A 24 3.29 -16.04 -9.56
N GLY A 25 3.41 -15.15 -8.56
CA GLY A 25 2.28 -14.37 -8.13
C GLY A 25 1.75 -13.82 -9.42
N TYR A 26 0.60 -14.33 -9.83
CA TYR A 26 -0.24 -13.64 -10.76
C TYR A 26 -0.50 -12.28 -10.11
N SER A 27 0.40 -11.32 -10.32
CA SER A 27 -0.03 -9.95 -10.52
C SER A 27 -0.79 -10.02 -11.85
N GLN A 28 -2.02 -10.54 -11.76
CA GLN A 28 -3.04 -10.10 -12.68
C GLN A 28 -3.03 -8.59 -12.49
N THR A 29 -2.45 -7.90 -13.46
CA THR A 29 -2.84 -6.55 -13.79
C THR A 29 -4.28 -6.62 -14.28
N THR A 30 -5.20 -6.95 -13.37
CA THR A 30 -6.55 -6.42 -13.42
C THR A 30 -6.38 -4.91 -13.58
N ASN A 31 -7.19 -4.30 -14.44
CA ASN A 31 -7.46 -2.87 -14.38
C ASN A 31 -8.14 -2.60 -13.04
N THR A 32 -7.41 -2.76 -11.94
CA THR A 32 -7.90 -2.47 -10.61
C THR A 32 -8.02 -0.97 -10.51
N THR A 33 -9.20 -0.57 -10.09
CA THR A 33 -9.57 0.75 -9.60
C THR A 33 -8.59 1.10 -8.48
N LYS A 34 -7.75 2.11 -8.71
CA LYS A 34 -6.61 2.47 -7.87
C LYS A 34 -6.71 3.90 -7.39
N TYR A 35 -6.30 4.07 -6.15
CA TYR A 35 -6.16 5.36 -5.50
C TYR A 35 -4.74 5.47 -4.94
N THR A 36 -3.98 6.43 -5.44
CA THR A 36 -2.59 6.66 -5.09
C THR A 36 -2.47 7.98 -4.33
N PHE A 37 -1.83 7.93 -3.17
CA PHE A 37 -1.51 9.08 -2.34
C PHE A 37 0.01 9.27 -2.37
N GLU A 38 0.46 10.45 -2.78
CA GLU A 38 1.85 10.87 -2.64
C GLU A 38 2.01 11.48 -1.23
N MET A 39 3.03 11.01 -0.51
CA MET A 39 3.18 11.29 0.91
C MET A 39 4.60 11.76 1.24
N GLU A 40 4.71 12.69 2.17
CA GLU A 40 5.99 13.15 2.72
C GLU A 40 5.99 12.93 4.25
N LEU A 41 7.11 12.45 4.78
CA LEU A 41 7.32 12.27 6.21
C LEU A 41 7.29 13.64 6.87
N GLU A 42 6.28 13.90 7.70
CA GLU A 42 6.28 15.11 8.48
C GLU A 42 7.26 14.93 9.64
N GLN A 43 8.36 15.68 9.63
CA GLN A 43 9.25 15.74 10.78
C GLN A 43 8.52 16.48 11.90
N PRO A 44 8.16 15.81 13.01
CA PRO A 44 7.40 16.47 14.06
C PRO A 44 8.23 17.64 14.60
N ASN A 45 7.69 18.86 14.54
CA ASN A 45 8.18 20.00 15.31
C ASN A 45 7.97 19.72 16.81
N GLY A 46 8.79 18.83 17.37
CA GLY A 46 8.64 18.28 18.72
C GLY A 46 8.23 16.80 18.73
N SER A 47 9.20 15.91 18.50
CA SER A 47 9.31 14.54 19.04
C SER A 47 7.99 13.84 19.46
N LEU A 48 7.11 13.54 18.49
CA LEU A 48 6.06 12.52 18.66
C LEU A 48 6.54 11.11 18.27
N SER A 49 7.84 10.94 17.99
CA SER A 49 8.53 9.66 17.75
C SER A 49 8.47 8.65 18.91
N GLY A 50 7.79 8.98 20.01
CA GLY A 50 7.56 8.10 21.15
C GLY A 50 6.44 7.07 20.97
N LEU A 51 5.65 7.14 19.89
CA LEU A 51 4.52 6.23 19.64
C LEU A 51 4.88 5.01 18.77
N GLY A 52 6.12 4.89 18.29
CA GLY A 52 6.58 3.73 17.52
C GLY A 52 5.99 3.63 16.10
N SER A 53 5.41 4.73 15.60
CA SER A 53 4.85 4.83 14.25
C SER A 53 5.33 6.11 13.58
N ASP A 54 5.75 6.01 12.33
CA ASP A 54 6.05 7.17 11.48
C ASP A 54 4.73 7.81 11.00
N MET A 55 4.73 9.12 10.81
CA MET A 55 3.55 9.89 10.39
C MET A 55 3.87 10.67 9.13
N TYR A 56 2.95 10.64 8.18
CA TYR A 56 3.12 11.20 6.85
C TYR A 56 1.96 12.15 6.53
N GLU A 57 2.31 13.28 5.91
CA GLU A 57 1.38 14.17 5.23
C GLU A 57 1.10 13.64 3.83
N VAL A 58 -0.11 13.85 3.32
CA VAL A 58 -0.49 13.52 1.95
C VAL A 58 -0.44 14.82 1.17
N GLU A 59 0.44 14.88 0.19
CA GLU A 59 0.64 16.07 -0.64
C GLU A 59 -0.32 16.10 -1.85
N ASP A 60 -0.51 14.94 -2.47
CA ASP A 60 -1.27 14.82 -3.71
C ASP A 60 -2.00 13.48 -3.78
N ILE A 61 -3.07 13.46 -4.57
CA ILE A 61 -3.90 12.29 -4.80
C ILE A 61 -4.10 12.09 -6.29
N LYS A 62 -3.84 10.87 -6.74
CA LYS A 62 -4.05 10.43 -8.12
C LYS A 62 -4.95 9.22 -8.13
N THR A 63 -5.91 9.22 -9.05
CA THR A 63 -6.89 8.14 -9.16
C THR A 63 -7.20 7.85 -10.62
N ASN A 64 -7.44 6.57 -10.93
CA ASN A 64 -7.98 6.13 -12.22
C ASN A 64 -9.46 5.73 -12.13
N VAL A 65 -10.09 5.94 -10.97
CA VAL A 65 -11.51 5.67 -10.72
C VAL A 65 -12.33 6.81 -11.31
N THR A 66 -13.15 6.53 -12.32
CA THR A 66 -13.80 7.56 -13.16
C THR A 66 -14.62 8.56 -12.36
N ASP A 67 -15.38 8.10 -11.37
CA ASP A 67 -16.24 8.90 -10.51
C ASP A 67 -15.49 9.64 -9.40
N LEU A 68 -14.21 9.32 -9.17
CA LEU A 68 -13.35 10.02 -8.22
C LEU A 68 -12.31 10.92 -8.90
N ILE A 69 -12.30 11.02 -10.24
CA ILE A 69 -11.39 11.93 -10.96
C ILE A 69 -11.63 13.37 -10.48
N GLY A 70 -10.56 14.04 -10.06
CA GLY A 70 -10.63 15.39 -9.50
C GLY A 70 -10.75 15.44 -7.98
N SER A 71 -10.60 14.30 -7.30
CA SER A 71 -10.54 14.28 -5.84
C SER A 71 -9.26 14.93 -5.30
N GLU A 72 -9.37 15.63 -4.18
CA GLU A 72 -8.28 16.39 -3.55
C GLU A 72 -8.26 16.17 -2.03
N VAL A 73 -7.11 16.34 -1.39
CA VAL A 73 -7.02 16.39 0.08
C VAL A 73 -7.69 17.68 0.57
N ALA A 74 -8.48 17.61 1.64
CA ALA A 74 -9.01 18.79 2.31
C ALA A 74 -7.95 19.42 3.23
N ASP A 75 -7.94 20.76 3.34
CA ASP A 75 -6.90 21.56 4.02
C ASP A 75 -6.78 21.34 5.57
N SER A 76 -7.37 20.30 6.16
CA SER A 76 -7.58 20.20 7.62
C SER A 76 -6.85 19.07 8.34
N LEU A 77 -5.87 18.40 7.73
CA LEU A 77 -5.19 17.27 8.39
C LEU A 77 -3.74 17.60 8.65
N LEU A 78 -3.32 17.36 9.88
CA LEU A 78 -1.91 17.43 10.24
C LEU A 78 -1.20 16.11 9.87
N PHE A 79 -1.84 14.94 10.00
CA PHE A 79 -1.18 13.64 9.77
C PHE A 79 -2.15 12.58 9.19
N PRO A 80 -2.40 12.57 7.88
CA PRO A 80 -3.34 11.65 7.23
C PRO A 80 -2.95 10.17 7.27
N VAL A 81 -1.66 9.84 7.31
CA VAL A 81 -1.20 8.44 7.27
C VAL A 81 -0.19 8.15 8.37
N SER A 82 -0.42 7.12 9.17
CA SER A 82 0.51 6.64 10.19
C SER A 82 0.87 5.19 9.95
N ILE A 83 2.16 4.88 9.98
CA ILE A 83 2.72 3.59 9.56
C ILE A 83 3.50 2.97 10.71
N SER A 84 3.22 1.70 10.99
CA SER A 84 3.98 0.83 11.90
C SER A 84 4.26 -0.51 11.21
N GLU A 85 5.12 -1.34 11.81
CA GLU A 85 5.43 -2.68 11.27
C GLU A 85 4.24 -3.64 11.20
N SER A 86 3.13 -3.34 11.90
CA SER A 86 1.97 -4.23 12.00
C SER A 86 0.68 -3.65 11.42
N GLN A 87 0.61 -2.33 11.27
CA GLN A 87 -0.62 -1.63 10.94
C GLN A 87 -0.32 -0.29 10.27
N VAL A 88 -1.17 0.08 9.31
CA VAL A 88 -1.26 1.42 8.76
C VAL A 88 -2.62 2.01 9.15
N PHE A 89 -2.59 3.21 9.71
CA PHE A 89 -3.78 3.99 10.04
C PHE A 89 -3.93 5.13 9.03
N LEU A 90 -5.13 5.26 8.48
CA LEU A 90 -5.48 6.29 7.53
C LEU A 90 -6.60 7.12 8.12
N ASN A 91 -6.40 8.43 8.18
CA ASN A 91 -7.38 9.38 8.68
C ASN A 91 -7.31 10.66 7.87
N PHE A 92 -8.08 10.72 6.81
CA PHE A 92 -8.11 11.89 5.94
C PHE A 92 -9.50 12.27 5.48
N GLU A 93 -9.60 13.53 5.08
CA GLU A 93 -10.79 14.18 4.55
C GLU A 93 -10.48 14.51 3.10
N LEU A 94 -11.33 14.02 2.21
CA LEU A 94 -11.24 14.21 0.78
C LEU A 94 -12.36 15.10 0.30
N LYS A 95 -12.07 15.96 -0.67
CA LYS A 95 -13.08 16.51 -1.56
C LYS A 95 -13.25 15.50 -2.69
N VAL A 96 -14.41 14.85 -2.77
CA VAL A 96 -14.76 13.92 -3.85
C VAL A 96 -15.85 14.53 -4.72
N PRO A 97 -15.89 14.31 -6.05
CA PRO A 97 -16.98 14.78 -6.90
C PRO A 97 -18.35 14.29 -6.41
N GLU A 98 -19.37 15.16 -6.43
CA GLU A 98 -20.75 14.79 -6.04
C GLU A 98 -21.35 13.74 -6.99
N GLU A 99 -20.95 13.80 -8.26
CA GLU A 99 -21.28 12.89 -9.34
C GLU A 99 -20.08 12.82 -10.30
N PRO A 100 -19.97 11.77 -11.15
CA PRO A 100 -18.90 11.70 -12.15
C PRO A 100 -18.84 12.96 -13.03
N ASP A 101 -17.62 13.47 -13.26
CA ASP A 101 -17.34 14.71 -14.03
C ASP A 101 -17.92 16.02 -13.44
N SER A 102 -18.40 16.02 -12.20
CA SER A 102 -18.92 17.22 -11.53
C SER A 102 -17.81 18.15 -11.04
N GLU A 103 -17.98 19.47 -11.23
CA GLU A 103 -17.13 20.48 -10.57
C GLU A 103 -17.49 20.68 -9.08
N LYS A 104 -18.66 20.19 -8.66
CA LYS A 104 -19.06 20.23 -7.25
C LYS A 104 -18.49 19.04 -6.52
N THR A 105 -17.87 19.31 -5.38
CA THR A 105 -17.34 18.29 -4.50
C THR A 105 -18.09 18.24 -3.18
N VAL A 106 -18.12 17.04 -2.59
CA VAL A 106 -18.57 16.79 -1.22
C VAL A 106 -17.37 16.40 -0.38
N LEU A 107 -17.43 16.73 0.91
CA LEU A 107 -16.39 16.33 1.85
C LEU A 107 -16.70 14.92 2.37
N GLU A 108 -15.72 14.04 2.23
CA GLU A 108 -15.76 12.67 2.72
C GLU A 108 -14.66 12.48 3.76
N ASN A 109 -15.00 11.92 4.91
CA ASN A 109 -14.03 11.53 5.92
C ASN A 109 -13.79 10.02 5.87
N SER A 110 -12.56 9.65 5.59
CA SER A 110 -12.05 8.27 5.56
C SER A 110 -11.18 8.03 6.79
N ASN A 111 -11.63 7.13 7.66
CA ASN A 111 -10.91 6.76 8.88
C ASN A 111 -10.95 5.25 9.08
N PHE A 112 -9.82 4.59 8.84
CA PHE A 112 -9.74 3.13 8.94
C PHE A 112 -8.31 2.63 9.14
N PHE A 113 -8.22 1.35 9.50
CA PHE A 113 -6.97 0.65 9.67
C PHE A 113 -6.80 -0.44 8.62
N MET A 114 -5.55 -0.62 8.19
CA MET A 114 -5.07 -1.72 7.38
C MET A 114 -4.01 -2.49 8.15
N SER A 115 -4.06 -3.82 8.10
CA SER A 115 -3.03 -4.70 8.65
C SER A 115 -1.85 -4.82 7.68
N VAL A 116 -0.63 -4.86 8.20
CA VAL A 116 0.57 -5.16 7.40
C VAL A 116 0.74 -6.67 7.33
N ASN A 117 0.70 -7.20 6.11
CA ASN A 117 0.82 -8.63 5.85
C ASN A 117 2.26 -9.07 5.61
N SER A 118 3.03 -8.23 4.91
CA SER A 118 4.45 -8.47 4.67
C SER A 118 5.18 -7.15 4.48
N ILE A 119 6.48 -7.18 4.78
CA ILE A 119 7.39 -6.06 4.55
C ILE A 119 8.52 -6.56 3.64
N GLU A 120 8.67 -5.95 2.47
CA GLU A 120 9.82 -6.16 1.60
C GLU A 120 10.81 -5.01 1.82
N GLU A 121 12.04 -5.34 2.23
CA GLU A 121 13.13 -4.36 2.33
C GLU A 121 14.04 -4.49 1.10
N LYS A 122 14.17 -3.39 0.35
CA LYS A 122 15.02 -3.31 -0.85
C LYS A 122 16.36 -2.65 -0.49
N GLU A 123 16.99 -1.96 -1.44
CA GLU A 123 18.22 -1.19 -1.17
C GLU A 123 18.05 -0.21 0.00
N LYS A 124 19.16 0.22 0.60
CA LYS A 124 19.20 0.95 1.87
C LYS A 124 18.14 2.08 1.93
N ARG A 125 17.15 1.90 2.82
CA ARG A 125 16.02 2.81 3.16
C ARG A 125 14.78 2.73 2.27
N THR A 126 14.67 1.73 1.39
CA THR A 126 13.42 1.43 0.69
C THR A 126 12.68 0.28 1.36
N LYS A 127 11.41 0.50 1.74
CA LYS A 127 10.55 -0.52 2.32
C LYS A 127 9.17 -0.51 1.66
N THR A 128 8.68 -1.68 1.27
CA THR A 128 7.31 -1.88 0.77
C THR A 128 6.50 -2.62 1.83
N TYR A 129 5.37 -2.07 2.26
CA TYR A 129 4.42 -2.69 3.19
C TYR A 129 3.19 -3.15 2.43
N GLU A 130 2.93 -4.45 2.38
CA GLU A 130 1.69 -4.98 1.79
C GLU A 130 0.56 -4.91 2.81
N LEU A 131 -0.60 -4.40 2.40
CA LEU A 131 -1.69 -4.02 3.27
C LEU A 131 -2.98 -4.81 2.96
N GLU A 132 -3.69 -5.21 4.02
CA GLU A 132 -5.04 -5.77 3.91
C GLU A 132 -6.01 -5.11 4.90
N PRO A 133 -7.30 -4.96 4.54
CA PRO A 133 -8.32 -4.48 5.45
C PRO A 133 -8.46 -5.40 6.67
N GLN A 134 -8.62 -4.82 7.86
CA GLN A 134 -8.99 -5.63 9.03
C GLN A 134 -10.39 -6.23 8.87
N GLN A 135 -10.63 -7.41 9.45
CA GLN A 135 -11.91 -8.14 9.32
C GLN A 135 -13.17 -7.34 9.68
N TYR A 136 -13.05 -6.26 10.45
CA TYR A 136 -14.16 -5.39 10.85
C TYR A 136 -13.99 -3.94 10.37
N SER A 137 -13.06 -3.71 9.44
CA SER A 137 -12.80 -2.39 8.87
C SER A 137 -13.86 -2.04 7.82
N ASN A 138 -14.50 -0.89 7.98
CA ASN A 138 -15.29 -0.26 6.92
C ASN A 138 -14.36 0.62 6.06
N ALA A 139 -13.27 0.05 5.55
CA ALA A 139 -12.33 0.77 4.70
C ALA A 139 -13.03 1.11 3.37
N VAL A 140 -13.50 2.34 3.26
CA VAL A 140 -14.27 2.86 2.13
C VAL A 140 -13.70 4.22 1.75
N ILE A 141 -13.54 4.47 0.45
CA ILE A 141 -13.11 5.75 -0.12
C ILE A 141 -14.00 6.04 -1.34
N GLY A 142 -14.62 7.21 -1.38
CA GLY A 142 -15.44 7.61 -2.53
C GLY A 142 -16.68 6.72 -2.72
N GLY A 143 -17.14 6.06 -1.66
CA GLY A 143 -18.16 5.00 -1.74
C GLY A 143 -17.65 3.62 -2.21
N HIS A 144 -16.38 3.49 -2.57
CA HIS A 144 -15.75 2.23 -2.97
C HIS A 144 -15.11 1.51 -1.79
N LYS A 145 -15.20 0.18 -1.78
CA LYS A 145 -14.57 -0.63 -0.75
C LYS A 145 -13.08 -0.81 -1.05
N VAL A 146 -12.23 -0.59 -0.05
CA VAL A 146 -10.80 -0.95 -0.13
C VAL A 146 -10.65 -2.46 0.02
N ILE A 147 -9.94 -3.11 -0.92
CA ILE A 147 -9.71 -4.56 -0.91
C ILE A 147 -8.32 -4.94 -0.40
N ASP A 148 -7.31 -4.16 -0.77
CA ASP A 148 -5.92 -4.31 -0.38
C ASP A 148 -5.17 -3.01 -0.76
N GLY A 149 -3.87 -2.98 -0.50
CA GLY A 149 -3.02 -1.90 -0.93
C GLY A 149 -1.57 -2.14 -0.56
N TYR A 150 -0.73 -1.14 -0.79
CA TYR A 150 0.64 -1.16 -0.32
C TYR A 150 1.15 0.24 -0.02
N VAL A 151 2.19 0.33 0.80
CA VAL A 151 2.98 1.56 0.97
C VAL A 151 4.41 1.32 0.54
N ASP A 152 4.89 2.09 -0.43
CA ASP A 152 6.29 2.15 -0.83
C ASP A 152 6.96 3.37 -0.21
N LEU A 153 7.85 3.15 0.76
CA LEU A 153 8.66 4.21 1.39
C LEU A 153 10.04 4.28 0.77
N GLN A 154 10.52 5.49 0.50
CA GLN A 154 11.85 5.80 -0.01
C GLN A 154 12.47 6.93 0.81
N GLY A 155 13.10 6.57 1.92
CA GLY A 155 13.62 7.56 2.87
C GLY A 155 12.48 8.32 3.55
N ASP A 156 12.38 9.62 3.28
CA ASP A 156 11.39 10.52 3.88
C ASP A 156 10.14 10.69 2.98
N GLU A 157 10.10 10.07 1.79
CA GLU A 157 8.97 10.11 0.87
C GLU A 157 8.26 8.75 0.81
N GLY A 158 6.97 8.75 0.44
CA GLY A 158 6.18 7.53 0.33
C GLY A 158 5.08 7.60 -0.72
N ASN A 159 4.69 6.43 -1.23
CA ASN A 159 3.48 6.26 -2.03
C ASN A 159 2.58 5.23 -1.36
N LEU A 160 1.36 5.63 -1.01
CA LEU A 160 0.32 4.69 -0.60
C LEU A 160 -0.56 4.41 -1.82
N VAL A 161 -0.76 3.14 -2.14
CA VAL A 161 -1.68 2.71 -3.18
C VAL A 161 -2.75 1.83 -2.58
N LEU A 162 -4.00 2.18 -2.79
CA LEU A 162 -5.17 1.40 -2.38
C LEU A 162 -5.86 0.88 -3.63
N ASN A 163 -6.13 -0.43 -3.67
CA ASN A 163 -6.98 -1.03 -4.68
C ASN A 163 -8.42 -1.08 -4.16
N LEU A 164 -9.36 -0.75 -5.03
CA LEU A 164 -10.76 -0.54 -4.68
C LEU A 164 -11.69 -1.47 -5.49
N GLU A 165 -12.82 -1.82 -4.91
CA GLU A 165 -13.98 -2.41 -5.60
C GLU A 165 -15.13 -1.39 -5.69
N PRO A 166 -15.83 -1.32 -6.84
CA PRO A 166 -17.07 -0.55 -6.99
C PRO A 166 -18.24 -1.08 -6.16
#